data_AF-A0A7Y5SSE8-F1
#
_entry.id   AF-A0A7Y5SSE8-F1
#
_cell.length_a   1.000
_cell.length_b   1.000
_cell.length_c   1.000
_cell.angle_alpha   90.00
_cell.angle_beta   90.00
_cell.angle_gamma   90.00
#
_symmetry.space_group_name_H-M   'P 1'
#
loop_
_entity.id
_entity.type
_entity.pdbx_description
1 polymer ?
#
loop_
_entity_poly.entity_id
_entity_poly.type
_entity_poly.pdbx_seq_one_letter_code
_entity_poly.pdbx_strand_id
1 'polypeptide(L)'
;MTMFGGKNPEVLVVGAGPVGLFAALSLARLGVRVEIVDRQWRTRAHSYALALHGQSLQMLGELGLAESIVERAYRVNSVGLYDASDRRAEMRISELGGPFPFVAVMPPDQLERVLERALEQCGVKVRWNHEVARLVTRTNRGVSATIHRLQKQSTGYAIAHTEWVVADTAQLEVVAEVHNPPQRSLPEQVLSLLAEGVVLTRAKLRDALAVKNERLGEALESLERAGRLRRTQGGWQRLD
;
A
#
# COMPACT_ATOMS: atom_id res chain seq x y z
N MET A 1 13.87 1.57 27.30
CA MET A 1 13.93 0.38 26.43
C MET A 1 13.99 0.92 25.00
N THR A 2 15.08 0.69 24.26
CA THR A 2 15.23 1.26 22.90
C THR A 2 14.16 0.68 21.98
N MET A 3 13.45 1.55 21.24
CA MET A 3 12.38 1.17 20.31
C MET A 3 12.80 0.12 19.26
N PHE A 4 14.08 0.15 18.88
CA PHE A 4 14.70 -0.76 17.91
C PHE A 4 15.83 -1.54 18.59
N GLY A 5 16.10 -2.75 18.10
CA GLY A 5 17.25 -3.55 18.57
C GLY A 5 18.54 -2.75 18.41
N GLY A 6 19.50 -2.88 19.33
CA GLY A 6 20.66 -1.98 19.46
C GLY A 6 21.63 -1.85 18.26
N LYS A 7 21.29 -2.38 17.08
CA LYS A 7 22.00 -2.14 15.81
C LYS A 7 21.01 -1.59 14.77
N ASN A 8 21.43 -0.55 14.05
CA ASN A 8 20.63 0.03 12.96
C ASN A 8 20.35 -1.00 11.85
N PRO A 9 19.12 -1.02 11.29
CA PRO A 9 18.79 -1.88 10.16
C PRO A 9 19.47 -1.37 8.88
N GLU A 10 19.72 -2.28 7.95
CA GLU A 10 20.21 -1.93 6.61
C GLU A 10 19.09 -1.34 5.77
N VAL A 11 17.87 -1.87 5.92
CA VAL A 11 16.67 -1.43 5.21
C VAL A 11 15.53 -1.20 6.20
N LEU A 12 14.87 -0.05 6.06
CA LEU A 12 13.56 0.20 6.65
C LEU A 12 12.48 0.05 5.57
N VAL A 13 11.52 -0.84 5.82
CA VAL A 13 10.31 -0.97 5.01
C VAL A 13 9.18 -0.19 5.68
N VAL A 14 8.58 0.74 4.93
CA VAL A 14 7.49 1.59 5.43
C VAL A 14 6.17 1.11 4.84
N GLY A 15 5.32 0.55 5.70
CA GLY A 15 4.02 -0.02 5.37
C GLY A 15 4.02 -1.54 5.36
N ALA A 16 3.13 -2.16 6.14
CA ALA A 16 2.93 -3.59 6.29
C ALA A 16 1.69 -4.10 5.53
N GLY A 17 1.46 -3.53 4.33
CA GLY A 17 0.58 -4.13 3.33
C GLY A 17 1.28 -5.25 2.55
N PRO A 18 0.62 -5.86 1.54
CA PRO A 18 1.14 -7.03 0.84
C PRO A 18 2.51 -6.81 0.21
N VAL A 19 2.73 -5.63 -0.40
CA VAL A 19 4.00 -5.27 -1.03
C VAL A 19 5.12 -5.12 0.00
N GLY A 20 4.87 -4.43 1.11
CA GLY A 20 5.88 -4.21 2.15
C GLY A 20 6.24 -5.50 2.88
N LEU A 21 5.25 -6.34 3.19
CA LEU A 21 5.48 -7.66 3.77
C LEU A 21 6.26 -8.57 2.82
N PHE A 22 5.91 -8.59 1.53
CA PHE A 22 6.66 -9.34 0.52
C PHE A 22 8.11 -8.85 0.41
N ALA A 23 8.33 -7.53 0.33
CA ALA A 23 9.65 -6.93 0.24
C ALA A 23 10.50 -7.24 1.49
N ALA A 24 9.94 -7.05 2.69
CA ALA A 24 10.62 -7.36 3.94
C ALA A 24 10.98 -8.85 4.05
N LEU A 25 10.07 -9.75 3.67
CA LEU A 25 10.33 -11.19 3.68
C LEU A 25 11.42 -11.58 2.68
N SER A 26 11.37 -11.02 1.47
CA SER A 26 12.37 -11.27 0.43
C SER A 26 13.77 -10.85 0.88
N LEU A 27 13.88 -9.65 1.44
CA LEU A 27 15.13 -9.12 1.98
C LEU A 27 15.63 -9.91 3.20
N ALA A 28 14.74 -10.27 4.13
CA ALA A 28 15.08 -11.06 5.30
C ALA A 28 15.64 -12.45 4.92
N ARG A 29 15.07 -13.10 3.89
CA ARG A 29 15.58 -14.37 3.36
C ARG A 29 16.93 -14.27 2.68
N LEU A 30 17.27 -13.09 2.16
CA LEU A 30 18.61 -12.77 1.65
C LEU A 30 19.61 -12.42 2.75
N GLY A 31 19.21 -12.47 4.03
CA GLY A 31 20.07 -12.15 5.17
C GLY A 31 20.25 -10.65 5.43
N VAL A 32 19.48 -9.80 4.76
CA VAL A 32 19.49 -8.34 4.97
C VAL A 32 18.83 -8.02 6.32
N ARG A 33 19.42 -7.12 7.10
CA ARG A 33 18.83 -6.64 8.36
C ARG A 33 17.69 -5.66 8.07
N VAL A 34 16.46 -6.15 8.14
CA VAL A 34 15.26 -5.37 7.83
C VAL A 34 14.48 -5.04 9.10
N GLU A 35 14.01 -3.80 9.19
CA GLU A 35 12.89 -3.42 10.07
C GLU A 35 11.70 -3.02 9.21
N ILE A 36 10.48 -3.35 9.67
CA ILE A 36 9.24 -2.97 9.00
C ILE A 36 8.30 -2.27 9.98
N VAL A 37 7.81 -1.10 9.59
CA VAL A 37 6.94 -0.25 10.40
C VAL A 37 5.62 0.02 9.69
N ASP A 38 4.53 0.09 10.45
CA ASP A 38 3.25 0.56 9.93
C ASP A 38 2.51 1.37 11.00
N ARG A 39 1.91 2.49 10.60
CA ARG A 39 1.11 3.35 11.49
C ARG A 39 -0.22 2.73 11.91
N GLN A 40 -0.72 1.74 11.16
CA GLN A 40 -1.91 0.98 11.54
C GLN A 40 -1.62 0.14 12.78
N TRP A 41 -2.68 -0.25 13.48
CA TRP A 41 -2.57 -1.07 14.69
C TRP A 41 -2.59 -2.58 14.41
N ARG A 42 -2.99 -2.97 13.19
CA ARG A 42 -2.96 -4.32 12.63
C ARG A 42 -3.29 -4.29 11.13
N THR A 43 -3.18 -5.44 10.47
CA THR A 43 -3.77 -5.74 9.16
C THR A 43 -5.25 -5.40 9.11
N ARG A 44 -5.67 -4.66 8.07
CA ARG A 44 -7.06 -4.22 7.90
C ARG A 44 -7.90 -5.33 7.29
N ALA A 45 -9.11 -5.52 7.80
CA ALA A 45 -10.12 -6.29 7.09
C ALA A 45 -10.59 -5.47 5.89
N HIS A 46 -10.47 -6.02 4.70
CA HIS A 46 -10.93 -5.40 3.45
C HIS A 46 -12.22 -6.09 2.98
N SER A 47 -13.17 -5.31 2.45
CA SER A 47 -14.43 -5.83 1.90
C SER A 47 -14.31 -6.37 0.48
N TYR A 48 -13.12 -6.29 -0.13
CA TYR A 48 -12.83 -6.78 -1.47
C TYR A 48 -11.88 -7.97 -1.43
N ALA A 49 -11.92 -8.80 -2.47
CA ALA A 49 -10.97 -9.89 -2.68
C ALA A 49 -9.81 -9.47 -3.59
N LEU A 50 -8.64 -10.04 -3.33
CA LEU A 50 -7.44 -9.93 -4.17
C LEU A 50 -7.46 -11.07 -5.21
N ALA A 51 -7.08 -10.78 -6.45
CA ALA A 51 -6.80 -11.77 -7.48
C ALA A 51 -5.29 -11.91 -7.69
N LEU A 52 -4.74 -13.07 -7.34
CA LEU A 52 -3.34 -13.42 -7.56
C LEU A 52 -3.22 -14.20 -8.87
N HIS A 53 -2.56 -13.60 -9.85
CA HIS A 53 -2.26 -14.25 -11.13
C HIS A 53 -1.11 -15.26 -10.99
N GLY A 54 -1.00 -16.18 -11.95
CA GLY A 54 0.01 -17.25 -11.93
C GLY A 54 1.44 -16.75 -11.70
N GLN A 55 1.82 -15.61 -12.30
CA GLN A 55 3.14 -15.01 -12.09
C GLN A 55 3.34 -14.51 -10.64
N SER A 56 2.33 -13.91 -10.03
CA SER A 56 2.39 -13.51 -8.62
C SER A 56 2.49 -14.72 -7.70
N LEU A 57 1.73 -15.79 -7.98
CA LEU A 57 1.83 -17.05 -7.25
C LEU A 57 3.21 -17.70 -7.39
N GLN A 58 3.85 -17.57 -8.56
CA GLN A 58 5.21 -18.03 -8.77
C GLN A 58 6.22 -17.26 -7.91
N MET A 59 6.14 -15.93 -7.87
CA MET A 59 6.99 -15.11 -6.99
C MET A 59 6.77 -15.45 -5.51
N LEU A 60 5.53 -15.70 -5.09
CA LEU A 60 5.21 -16.16 -3.74
C LEU A 60 5.70 -17.60 -3.49
N GLY A 61 5.76 -18.42 -4.54
CA GLY A 61 6.33 -19.76 -4.54
C GLY A 61 7.85 -19.78 -4.35
N GLU A 62 8.58 -18.80 -4.88
CA GLU A 62 10.00 -18.59 -4.58
C GLU A 62 10.23 -18.30 -3.08
N LEU A 63 9.22 -17.74 -2.42
CA LEU A 63 9.17 -17.58 -0.97
C LEU A 63 8.54 -18.79 -0.25
N GLY A 64 8.30 -19.91 -0.93
CA GLY A 64 7.72 -21.12 -0.33
C GLY A 64 6.30 -20.94 0.22
N LEU A 65 5.56 -19.92 -0.24
CA LEU A 65 4.22 -19.60 0.27
C LEU A 65 3.10 -20.05 -0.66
N ALA A 66 3.41 -20.49 -1.89
CA ALA A 66 2.41 -20.81 -2.90
C ALA A 66 1.39 -21.84 -2.41
N GLU A 67 1.83 -22.95 -1.81
CA GLU A 67 0.94 -24.01 -1.32
C GLU A 67 -0.06 -23.48 -0.27
N SER A 68 0.45 -22.84 0.79
CA SER A 68 -0.39 -22.26 1.85
C SER A 68 -1.36 -21.19 1.33
N ILE A 69 -1.02 -20.47 0.26
CA ILE A 69 -1.89 -19.46 -0.35
C ILE A 69 -2.98 -20.15 -1.16
N VAL A 70 -2.58 -21.12 -1.99
CA VAL A 70 -3.47 -21.85 -2.90
C VAL A 70 -4.49 -22.70 -2.14
N GLU A 71 -4.15 -23.24 -0.97
CA GLU A 71 -5.10 -23.95 -0.09
C GLU A 71 -6.22 -23.07 0.47
N ARG A 72 -5.95 -21.76 0.63
CA ARG A 72 -6.87 -20.79 1.25
C ARG A 72 -7.64 -19.97 0.22
N ALA A 73 -7.19 -19.97 -1.02
CA ALA A 73 -7.75 -19.17 -2.10
C ALA A 73 -8.82 -19.93 -2.89
N TYR A 74 -9.82 -19.21 -3.38
CA TYR A 74 -10.73 -19.69 -4.40
C TYR A 74 -10.03 -19.69 -5.75
N ARG A 75 -9.95 -20.85 -6.42
CA ARG A 75 -9.32 -20.96 -7.74
C ARG A 75 -10.30 -20.63 -8.86
N VAL A 76 -9.96 -19.65 -9.68
CA VAL A 76 -10.70 -19.28 -10.90
C VAL A 76 -9.96 -19.89 -12.10
N ASN A 77 -10.58 -20.88 -12.71
CA ASN A 77 -9.99 -21.63 -13.84
C ASN A 77 -10.45 -21.11 -15.21
N SER A 78 -11.55 -20.36 -15.27
CA SER A 78 -12.04 -19.71 -16.49
C SER A 78 -12.81 -18.42 -16.18
N VAL A 79 -12.87 -17.54 -17.17
CA VAL A 79 -13.60 -16.28 -17.13
C VAL A 79 -14.53 -16.23 -18.33
N GLY A 80 -15.83 -16.04 -18.11
CA GLY A 80 -16.81 -15.83 -19.17
C GLY A 80 -17.11 -14.35 -19.36
N LEU A 81 -17.23 -13.91 -20.62
CA LEU A 81 -17.75 -12.60 -20.97
C LEU A 81 -19.19 -12.78 -21.46
N TYR A 82 -20.11 -12.05 -20.84
CA TYR A 82 -21.54 -12.11 -21.12
C TYR A 82 -22.04 -10.76 -21.61
N ASP A 83 -22.98 -10.80 -22.54
CA ASP A 83 -23.79 -9.67 -22.96
C ASP A 83 -25.25 -10.03 -22.66
N ALA A 84 -25.81 -9.37 -21.65
CA ALA A 84 -27.01 -9.82 -20.95
C ALA A 84 -26.89 -11.30 -20.52
N SER A 85 -27.76 -12.16 -21.03
CA SER A 85 -27.76 -13.60 -20.72
C SER A 85 -26.89 -14.42 -21.67
N ASP A 86 -26.39 -13.82 -22.76
CA ASP A 86 -25.64 -14.54 -23.78
C ASP A 86 -24.15 -14.55 -23.47
N ARG A 87 -23.54 -15.74 -23.42
CA ARG A 87 -22.08 -15.87 -23.30
C ARG A 87 -21.44 -15.53 -24.64
N ARG A 88 -20.71 -14.41 -24.70
CA ARG A 88 -19.99 -13.95 -25.90
C ARG A 88 -18.62 -14.58 -26.04
N ALA A 89 -17.93 -14.87 -24.93
CA ALA A 89 -16.62 -15.51 -24.94
C ALA A 89 -16.31 -16.26 -23.64
N GLU A 90 -15.37 -17.18 -23.72
CA GLU A 90 -14.74 -17.85 -22.57
C GLU A 90 -13.23 -17.80 -22.71
N MET A 91 -12.55 -17.40 -21.64
CA MET A 91 -11.12 -17.60 -21.47
C MET A 91 -10.90 -18.70 -20.45
N ARG A 92 -10.29 -19.82 -20.85
CA ARG A 92 -9.87 -20.88 -19.94
C ARG A 92 -8.44 -20.61 -19.49
N ILE A 93 -8.30 -20.08 -18.28
CA ILE A 93 -6.99 -19.78 -17.67
C ILE A 93 -6.17 -21.07 -17.53
N SER A 94 -6.86 -22.19 -17.27
CA SER A 94 -6.26 -23.54 -17.22
C SER A 94 -5.53 -23.97 -18.49
N GLU A 95 -5.84 -23.38 -19.64
CA GLU A 95 -5.22 -23.70 -20.93
C GLU A 95 -4.05 -22.77 -21.28
N LEU A 96 -3.80 -21.71 -20.48
CA LEU A 96 -2.73 -20.73 -20.74
C LEU A 96 -1.33 -21.23 -20.35
N GLY A 97 -1.22 -22.40 -19.70
CA GLY A 97 0.04 -23.02 -19.27
C GLY A 97 0.66 -22.38 -18.02
N GLY A 98 1.87 -22.83 -17.68
CA GLY A 98 2.62 -22.39 -16.50
C GLY A 98 2.34 -23.21 -15.22
N PRO A 99 3.08 -22.96 -14.13
CA PRO A 99 2.99 -23.75 -12.89
C PRO A 99 1.70 -23.49 -12.11
N PHE A 100 1.08 -22.33 -12.30
CA PHE A 100 -0.19 -21.94 -11.67
C PHE A 100 -1.19 -21.49 -12.73
N PRO A 101 -1.81 -22.41 -13.50
CA PRO A 101 -2.71 -22.10 -14.61
C PRO A 101 -4.12 -21.76 -14.10
N PHE A 102 -4.21 -20.85 -13.13
CA PHE A 102 -5.45 -20.36 -12.53
C PHE A 102 -5.20 -19.01 -11.85
N VAL A 103 -6.27 -18.27 -11.55
CA VAL A 103 -6.21 -17.09 -10.68
C VAL A 103 -6.64 -17.50 -9.28
N ALA A 104 -5.82 -17.22 -8.27
CA ALA A 104 -6.15 -17.46 -6.88
C ALA A 104 -6.81 -16.21 -6.28
N VAL A 105 -8.06 -16.33 -5.87
CA VAL A 105 -8.85 -15.24 -5.29
C VAL A 105 -8.95 -15.42 -3.77
N MET A 106 -8.52 -14.43 -3.00
CA MET A 106 -8.58 -14.49 -1.53
C MET A 106 -8.72 -13.11 -0.90
N PRO A 107 -9.23 -13.00 0.35
CA PRO A 107 -9.20 -11.75 1.09
C PRO A 107 -7.75 -11.24 1.30
N PRO A 108 -7.46 -9.94 1.11
CA PRO A 108 -6.11 -9.39 1.29
C PRO A 108 -5.51 -9.65 2.67
N ASP A 109 -6.33 -9.59 3.72
CA ASP A 109 -5.90 -9.82 5.11
C ASP A 109 -5.44 -11.27 5.33
N GLN A 110 -5.92 -12.23 4.54
CA GLN A 110 -5.39 -13.59 4.58
C GLN A 110 -4.00 -13.69 3.97
N LEU A 111 -3.73 -12.98 2.86
CA LEU A 111 -2.40 -12.94 2.25
C LEU A 111 -1.39 -12.26 3.20
N GLU A 112 -1.78 -11.11 3.76
CA GLU A 112 -0.96 -10.36 4.72
C GLU A 112 -0.62 -11.24 5.93
N ARG A 113 -1.58 -11.99 6.48
CA ARG A 113 -1.32 -12.94 7.59
C ARG A 113 -0.32 -14.04 7.23
N VAL A 114 -0.39 -14.58 6.00
CA VAL A 114 0.58 -15.61 5.55
C VAL A 114 1.98 -15.01 5.46
N LEU A 115 2.10 -13.81 4.87
CA LEU A 115 3.38 -13.11 4.74
C LEU A 115 3.94 -12.67 6.10
N GLU A 116 3.12 -12.12 6.98
CA GLU A 116 3.52 -11.68 8.33
C GLU A 116 4.04 -12.85 9.16
N ARG A 117 3.35 -14.00 9.15
CA ARG A 117 3.83 -15.22 9.83
C ARG A 117 5.15 -15.72 9.26
N ALA A 118 5.30 -15.73 7.94
CA ALA A 118 6.56 -16.13 7.30
C ALA A 118 7.70 -15.17 7.64
N LEU A 119 7.41 -13.87 7.76
CA LEU A 119 8.37 -12.86 8.18
C LEU A 119 8.79 -13.03 9.64
N GLU A 120 7.83 -13.35 10.53
CA GLU A 120 8.10 -13.67 11.94
C GLU A 120 8.99 -14.91 12.10
N GLN A 121 8.82 -15.92 11.24
CA GLN A 121 9.70 -17.09 11.21
C GLN A 121 11.15 -16.74 10.80
N CYS A 122 11.35 -15.65 10.05
CA CYS A 122 12.67 -15.08 9.78
C CYS A 122 13.20 -14.19 10.93
N GLY A 123 12.48 -14.10 12.05
CA GLY A 123 12.86 -13.28 13.22
C GLY A 123 12.54 -11.79 13.08
N VAL A 124 11.82 -11.38 12.03
CA VAL A 124 11.43 -9.99 11.79
C VAL A 124 9.97 -9.80 12.18
N LYS A 125 9.69 -8.82 13.04
CA LYS A 125 8.32 -8.49 13.49
C LYS A 125 7.86 -7.18 12.91
N VAL A 126 6.60 -7.10 12.53
CA VAL A 126 5.97 -5.84 12.13
C VAL A 126 5.83 -4.93 13.35
N ARG A 127 6.38 -3.72 13.25
CA ARG A 127 6.22 -2.65 14.23
C ARG A 127 4.94 -1.89 13.93
N TRP A 128 3.82 -2.44 14.37
CA TRP A 128 2.52 -1.77 14.30
C TRP A 128 2.47 -0.53 15.20
N ASN A 129 1.64 0.44 14.84
CA ASN A 129 1.56 1.77 15.48
C ASN A 129 2.88 2.56 15.40
N HIS A 130 3.72 2.32 14.39
CA HIS A 130 4.95 3.09 14.18
C HIS A 130 4.85 3.85 12.86
N GLU A 131 4.86 5.17 12.94
CA GLU A 131 4.77 6.06 11.78
C GLU A 131 6.13 6.67 11.48
N VAL A 132 6.57 6.57 10.22
CA VAL A 132 7.70 7.38 9.74
C VAL A 132 7.23 8.81 9.54
N ALA A 133 7.59 9.67 10.48
CA ALA A 133 7.19 11.08 10.49
C ALA A 133 8.08 11.95 9.60
N ARG A 134 9.34 11.55 9.41
CA ARG A 134 10.31 12.31 8.60
C ARG A 134 11.38 11.41 8.03
N LEU A 135 11.79 11.71 6.81
CA LEU A 135 12.94 11.11 6.14
C LEU A 135 13.91 12.23 5.71
N VAL A 136 15.19 12.04 6.00
CA VAL A 136 16.26 12.98 5.63
C VAL A 136 17.39 12.20 4.97
N THR A 137 17.55 12.39 3.67
CA THR A 137 18.71 11.85 2.94
C THR A 137 19.97 12.58 3.34
N ARG A 138 21.00 11.84 3.76
CA ARG A 138 22.32 12.38 4.08
C ARG A 138 23.29 11.97 2.98
N THR A 139 23.90 12.96 2.32
CA THR A 139 24.95 12.71 1.33
C THR A 139 26.04 11.81 1.94
N ASN A 140 26.31 10.68 1.27
CA ASN A 140 27.29 9.66 1.66
C ASN A 140 27.06 8.93 3.00
N ARG A 141 25.88 9.02 3.63
CA ARG A 141 25.59 8.36 4.93
C ARG A 141 24.24 7.63 5.02
N GLY A 142 23.49 7.52 3.92
CA GLY A 142 22.19 6.85 3.88
C GLY A 142 21.02 7.79 4.21
N VAL A 143 19.92 7.22 4.69
CA VAL A 143 18.67 7.92 5.03
C VAL A 143 18.50 7.90 6.54
N SER A 144 18.21 9.06 7.13
CA SER A 144 17.77 9.16 8.54
C SER A 144 16.26 9.21 8.59
N ALA A 145 15.64 8.28 9.32
CA ALA A 145 14.21 8.19 9.54
C ALA A 145 13.86 8.56 10.98
N THR A 146 12.92 9.48 11.14
CA THR A 146 12.26 9.75 12.43
C THR A 146 10.98 8.94 12.50
N ILE A 147 10.86 8.11 13.54
CA ILE A 147 9.73 7.21 13.74
C ILE A 147 9.00 7.57 15.03
N HIS A 148 7.69 7.84 14.91
CA HIS A 148 6.80 8.05 16.05
C HIS A 148 6.13 6.73 16.40
N ARG A 149 6.18 6.34 17.67
CA ARG A 149 5.30 5.30 18.21
C ARG A 149 3.98 5.94 18.62
N LEU A 150 2.90 5.50 18.01
CA LEU A 150 1.56 5.98 18.28
C LEU A 150 0.90 5.13 19.39
N GLN A 151 0.17 5.78 20.29
CA GLN A 151 -0.65 5.12 21.30
C GLN A 151 -2.03 5.75 21.32
N LYS A 152 -3.07 4.93 21.51
CA LYS A 152 -4.41 5.43 21.81
C LYS A 152 -4.46 5.92 23.24
N GLN A 153 -4.90 7.16 23.41
CA GLN A 153 -5.25 7.71 24.70
C GLN A 153 -6.76 7.99 24.71
N SER A 154 -7.43 7.57 25.78
CA SER A 154 -8.82 7.93 26.02
C SER A 154 -8.86 9.06 27.04
N THR A 155 -9.49 10.18 26.67
CA THR A 155 -9.62 11.37 27.50
C THR A 155 -11.12 11.70 27.65
N GLY A 156 -11.48 12.35 28.76
CA GLY A 156 -12.89 12.70 29.07
C GLY A 156 -13.55 11.78 30.09
N TYR A 157 -14.28 12.38 31.04
CA TYR A 157 -14.88 11.67 32.18
C TYR A 157 -16.32 11.18 31.89
N ALA A 158 -17.13 11.97 31.18
CA ALA A 158 -18.53 11.63 30.86
C ALA A 158 -18.72 11.13 29.42
N ILE A 159 -17.91 11.62 28.48
CA ILE A 159 -17.83 11.12 27.10
C ILE A 159 -16.36 10.89 26.82
N ALA A 160 -15.97 9.63 26.63
CA ALA A 160 -14.60 9.28 26.29
C ALA A 160 -14.34 9.60 24.82
N HIS A 161 -13.38 10.49 24.56
CA HIS A 161 -12.81 10.71 23.24
C HIS A 161 -11.51 9.91 23.14
N THR A 162 -11.28 9.27 21.99
CA THR A 162 -10.05 8.51 21.75
C THR A 162 -9.23 9.21 20.67
N GLU A 163 -8.00 9.53 21.02
CA GLU A 163 -7.03 10.17 20.13
C GLU A 163 -5.75 9.35 20.04
N TRP A 164 -5.02 9.51 18.93
CA TRP A 164 -3.69 8.94 18.77
C TRP A 164 -2.66 9.98 19.15
N VAL A 165 -1.82 9.67 20.13
CA VAL A 165 -0.73 10.52 20.58
C VAL A 165 0.61 9.89 20.25
N VAL A 166 1.64 10.71 20.04
CA VAL A 166 3.02 10.23 19.95
C VAL A 166 3.48 9.86 21.35
N ALA A 167 3.57 8.55 21.60
CA ALA A 167 4.01 8.02 22.88
C ALA A 167 5.53 8.14 23.06
N ASP A 168 6.28 7.98 21.97
CA ASP A 168 7.74 8.03 21.98
C ASP A 168 8.26 8.26 20.53
N THR A 169 9.47 8.80 20.38
CA THR A 169 10.11 9.11 19.09
C THR A 169 11.50 8.49 19.01
N ALA A 170 11.79 7.79 17.92
CA ALA A 170 13.09 7.19 17.65
C ALA A 170 13.68 7.69 16.34
N GLN A 171 15.01 7.73 16.28
CA GLN A 171 15.76 7.98 15.05
C GLN A 171 16.50 6.73 14.62
N LEU A 172 16.42 6.42 13.34
CA LEU A 172 17.14 5.31 12.70
C LEU A 172 17.96 5.86 11.54
N GLU A 173 19.19 5.38 11.39
CA GLU A 173 19.95 5.56 10.15
C GLU A 173 19.89 4.25 9.36
N VAL A 174 19.46 4.33 8.11
CA VAL A 174 19.32 3.19 7.20
C VAL A 174 20.06 3.42 5.91
N VAL A 175 20.52 2.35 5.27
CA VAL A 175 21.33 2.45 4.05
C VAL A 175 20.43 2.67 2.83
N ALA A 176 19.24 2.05 2.82
CA ALA A 176 18.25 2.22 1.77
C ALA A 176 16.82 2.18 2.32
N GLU A 177 15.90 2.82 1.60
CA GLU A 177 14.46 2.80 1.89
C GLU A 177 13.72 2.11 0.73
N VAL A 178 12.82 1.18 1.08
CA VAL A 178 11.82 0.66 0.14
C VAL A 178 10.49 1.29 0.52
N HIS A 179 10.14 2.35 -0.22
CA HIS A 179 8.93 3.11 0.00
C HIS A 179 7.80 2.57 -0.88
N ASN A 180 6.70 2.11 -0.28
CA ASN A 180 5.42 2.05 -0.99
C ASN A 180 4.75 3.41 -0.76
N PRO A 181 4.76 4.34 -1.73
CA PRO A 181 4.16 5.65 -1.52
C PRO A 181 2.71 5.46 -1.08
N PRO A 182 2.22 6.23 -0.08
CA PRO A 182 0.79 6.24 0.20
C PRO A 182 0.08 6.49 -1.13
N GLN A 183 -0.93 5.67 -1.46
CA GLN A 183 -1.79 5.94 -2.61
C GLN A 183 -2.25 7.38 -2.48
N ARG A 184 -1.68 8.28 -3.32
CA ARG A 184 -2.03 9.70 -3.30
C ARG A 184 -3.54 9.77 -3.37
N SER A 185 -4.16 10.53 -2.48
CA SER A 185 -5.59 10.77 -2.56
C SER A 185 -5.91 11.34 -3.96
N LEU A 186 -7.10 11.09 -4.49
CA LEU A 186 -7.46 11.60 -5.82
C LEU A 186 -7.23 13.12 -5.95
N PRO A 187 -7.51 13.96 -4.91
CA PRO A 187 -7.13 15.37 -4.91
C PRO A 187 -5.62 15.64 -5.08
N GLU A 188 -4.76 14.89 -4.39
CA GLU A 188 -3.29 15.02 -4.53
C GLU A 188 -2.80 14.57 -5.91
N GLN A 189 -3.43 13.54 -6.50
CA GLN A 189 -3.13 13.13 -7.86
C GLN A 189 -3.49 14.23 -8.88
N VAL A 190 -4.66 14.86 -8.74
CA VAL A 190 -5.07 16.00 -9.58
C VAL A 190 -4.08 17.15 -9.47
N LEU A 191 -3.69 17.54 -8.25
CA LEU A 191 -2.70 18.61 -8.02
C LEU A 191 -1.31 18.29 -8.57
N SER A 192 -0.94 17.00 -8.64
CA SER A 192 0.34 16.59 -9.23
C SER A 192 0.37 16.64 -10.76
N LEU A 193 -0.79 16.48 -11.42
CA LEU A 193 -0.92 16.65 -12.86
C LEU A 193 -1.00 18.13 -13.27
N LEU A 194 -1.50 18.99 -12.38
CA LEU A 194 -1.58 20.44 -12.56
C LEU A 194 -0.38 21.13 -11.90
N ALA A 195 0.82 20.85 -12.41
CA ALA A 195 2.03 21.59 -12.03
C ALA A 195 1.89 23.10 -12.35
N GLU A 196 2.78 23.93 -11.80
CA GLU A 196 2.75 25.39 -12.01
C GLU A 196 2.65 25.75 -13.51
N GLY A 197 1.67 26.58 -13.85
CA GLY A 197 1.39 27.00 -15.22
C GLY A 197 0.67 25.98 -16.12
N VAL A 198 0.47 24.73 -15.67
CA VAL A 198 -0.24 23.70 -16.45
C VAL A 198 -1.75 23.84 -16.30
N VAL A 199 -2.46 23.82 -17.43
CA VAL A 199 -3.92 23.81 -17.48
C VAL A 199 -4.39 22.55 -18.19
N LEU A 200 -5.22 21.74 -17.53
CA LEU A 200 -5.78 20.51 -18.11
C LEU A 200 -7.31 20.54 -18.09
N THR A 201 -7.92 20.08 -19.19
CA THR A 201 -9.37 19.89 -19.23
C THR A 201 -9.78 18.74 -18.32
N ARG A 202 -11.06 18.73 -17.91
CA ARG A 202 -11.62 17.63 -17.12
C ARG A 202 -11.47 16.27 -17.82
N ALA A 203 -11.62 16.23 -19.16
CA ALA A 203 -11.43 15.02 -19.95
C ALA A 203 -9.98 14.51 -19.86
N LYS A 204 -8.98 15.39 -20.04
CA LYS A 204 -7.56 15.00 -19.90
C LYS A 204 -7.22 14.51 -18.50
N LEU A 205 -7.76 15.16 -17.45
CA LEU A 205 -7.58 14.71 -16.07
C LEU A 205 -8.22 13.34 -15.82
N ARG A 206 -9.44 13.12 -16.33
CA ARG A 206 -10.13 11.83 -16.24
C ARG A 206 -9.33 10.72 -16.90
N ASP A 207 -8.84 10.97 -18.11
CA ASP A 207 -8.13 9.96 -18.90
C ASP A 207 -6.77 9.65 -18.29
N ALA A 208 -6.04 10.66 -17.82
CA ALA A 208 -4.74 10.48 -17.13
C ALA A 208 -4.87 9.74 -15.79
N LEU A 209 -5.99 9.91 -15.08
CA LEU A 209 -6.22 9.31 -13.76
C LEU A 209 -7.04 8.00 -13.82
N ALA A 210 -7.58 7.64 -15.00
CA ALA A 210 -8.46 6.49 -15.20
C ALA A 210 -9.60 6.38 -14.16
N VAL A 211 -10.23 7.52 -13.81
CA VAL A 211 -11.30 7.58 -12.79
C VAL A 211 -12.67 7.87 -13.39
N LYS A 212 -13.74 7.47 -12.68
CA LYS A 212 -15.13 7.84 -13.02
C LYS A 212 -15.34 9.35 -12.90
N ASN A 213 -16.23 9.89 -13.74
CA ASN A 213 -16.56 11.32 -13.77
C ASN A 213 -17.05 11.87 -12.43
N GLU A 214 -17.84 11.09 -11.69
CA GLU A 214 -18.39 11.47 -10.37
C GLU A 214 -17.27 11.71 -9.36
N ARG A 215 -16.38 10.71 -9.19
CA ARG A 215 -15.23 10.79 -8.28
C ARG A 215 -14.27 11.92 -8.63
N LEU A 216 -14.02 12.16 -9.93
CA LEU A 216 -13.24 13.31 -10.36
C LEU A 216 -13.95 14.63 -10.03
N GLY A 217 -15.28 14.68 -10.12
CA GLY A 217 -16.09 15.83 -9.74
C GLY A 217 -15.94 16.20 -8.28
N GLU A 218 -16.16 15.24 -7.40
CA GLU A 218 -16.00 15.42 -5.95
C GLU A 218 -14.59 15.93 -5.59
N ALA A 219 -13.55 15.36 -6.23
CA ALA A 219 -12.17 15.78 -6.00
C ALA A 219 -11.90 17.22 -6.48
N LEU A 220 -12.39 17.59 -7.66
CA LEU A 220 -12.22 18.95 -8.21
C LEU A 220 -12.98 19.98 -7.37
N GLU A 221 -14.22 19.70 -7.00
CA GLU A 221 -15.02 20.57 -6.13
C GLU A 221 -14.41 20.73 -4.75
N SER A 222 -13.88 19.65 -4.17
CA SER A 222 -13.19 19.70 -2.89
C SER A 222 -11.94 20.58 -2.96
N LEU A 223 -11.18 20.51 -4.05
CA LEU A 223 -9.98 21.32 -4.26
C LEU A 223 -10.30 22.79 -4.57
N GLU A 224 -11.36 23.05 -5.32
CA GLU A 224 -11.86 24.40 -5.59
C GLU A 224 -12.38 25.06 -4.30
N ARG A 225 -13.16 24.34 -3.49
CA ARG A 225 -13.60 24.80 -2.16
C ARG A 225 -12.43 25.08 -1.21
N ALA A 226 -11.35 24.31 -1.34
CA ALA A 226 -10.12 24.51 -0.56
C ALA A 226 -9.23 25.64 -1.13
N GLY A 227 -9.62 26.30 -2.21
CA GLY A 227 -8.83 27.37 -2.84
C GLY A 227 -7.56 26.88 -3.55
N ARG A 228 -7.43 25.58 -3.80
CA ARG A 228 -6.23 24.94 -4.38
C ARG A 228 -6.28 24.83 -5.90
N LEU A 229 -7.46 24.98 -6.49
CA LEU A 229 -7.69 24.96 -7.93
C LEU A 229 -8.64 26.09 -8.31
N ARG A 230 -8.55 26.53 -9.57
CA ARG A 230 -9.58 27.32 -10.24
C ARG A 230 -9.96 26.72 -11.59
N ARG A 231 -11.19 26.97 -11.99
CA ARG A 231 -11.66 26.69 -13.35
C ARG A 231 -11.39 27.91 -14.26
N THR A 232 -10.76 27.66 -15.40
CA THR A 232 -10.50 28.63 -16.47
C THR A 232 -11.22 28.19 -17.76
N GLN A 233 -11.22 29.04 -18.80
CA GLN A 233 -11.74 28.66 -20.12
C GLN A 233 -10.98 27.46 -20.73
N GLY A 234 -9.69 27.30 -20.40
CA GLY A 234 -8.85 26.21 -20.91
C GLY A 234 -8.92 24.91 -20.09
N GLY A 235 -9.56 24.92 -18.92
CA GLY A 235 -9.61 23.78 -18.01
C GLY A 235 -9.33 24.16 -16.55
N TRP A 236 -8.87 23.20 -15.77
CA TRP A 236 -8.50 23.40 -14.37
C TRP A 236 -7.05 23.81 -14.26
N GLN A 237 -6.78 24.75 -13.35
CA GLN A 237 -5.44 25.25 -13.06
C GLN A 237 -5.24 25.27 -11.55
N ARG A 238 -4.03 24.91 -11.11
CA ARG A 238 -3.64 25.00 -9.70
C ARG A 238 -3.47 26.45 -9.25
N LEU A 239 -3.94 26.71 -8.04
CA LEU A 239 -3.67 27.91 -7.26
C LEU A 239 -2.66 27.52 -6.18
N ASP A 240 -1.65 28.35 -5.99
CA ASP A 240 -0.62 28.15 -4.97
C ASP A 240 -1.19 28.38 -3.56
#